data_AF-B8AB30-F1
#
_entry.id   AF-B8AB30-F1
#
_cell.length_a   1.000
_cell.length_b   1.000
_cell.length_c   1.000
_cell.angle_alpha   90.00
_cell.angle_beta   90.00
_cell.angle_gamma   90.00
#
_symmetry.space_group_name_H-M   'P 1'
#
loop_
_entity.id
_entity.type
_entity.pdbx_description
1 polymer ?
#
loop_
_entity_poly.entity_id
_entity_poly.type
_entity_poly.pdbx_seq_one_letter_code
_entity_poly.pdbx_strand_id
1 'polypeptide(L)'
;MAAIANNDTSVEEAEQRTIQSILKQDETAAGIICQLKIRHYQHASKLPLMKDVLGVVATLGKINNDNLSRVLSEYLGLDNMLGVVCKTYDGVEGLETYDKEGMVDKTSGIHGLGRTIGKFLDGRFTVFCLENIRPFSGDFMIDDPQRKLLLHKPRLPSGEFPPGFLGFAVNMIHLDQANLSCLTAGGHGLRETLFYGLFSQLQVYKTRAELRNAIPLINDGAVSLDGSILRPNGSFCLGNRASLGIQFPVTANLGVSNLPVTITELEEQVKHKNWEKERLLEDIKRQEDLLNQVKDLFSKKKEQFMAYITQPGMLQRASQASPTIPSPATPGSNPFGSRPPHLR
;
A
#
# COMPACT_ATOMS: atom_id res chain seq x y z
N MET A 1 23.72 40.43 0.61
CA MET A 1 22.40 39.83 0.88
C MET A 1 21.66 39.71 -0.44
N ALA A 2 21.54 38.49 -0.97
CA ALA A 2 20.63 38.18 -2.06
C ALA A 2 19.58 37.22 -1.49
N ALA A 3 18.31 37.59 -1.60
CA ALA A 3 17.19 36.84 -1.04
C ALA A 3 17.04 35.49 -1.77
N ILE A 4 17.14 34.41 -1.00
CA ILE A 4 16.74 33.06 -1.40
C ILE A 4 15.23 32.97 -1.11
N ALA A 5 14.40 33.33 -2.08
CA ALA A 5 12.95 33.15 -2.01
C ALA A 5 12.43 32.97 -3.43
N ASN A 6 11.85 31.79 -3.74
CA ASN A 6 10.71 31.62 -4.68
C ASN A 6 10.38 30.17 -5.12
N ASN A 7 11.14 29.13 -4.77
CA ASN A 7 10.83 27.79 -5.29
C ASN A 7 9.79 27.01 -4.46
N ASP A 8 9.87 27.02 -3.12
CA ASP A 8 8.92 26.29 -2.26
C ASP A 8 7.48 26.82 -2.40
N THR A 9 7.35 28.13 -2.59
CA THR A 9 6.07 28.81 -2.77
C THR A 9 5.31 28.26 -3.98
N SER A 10 6.00 27.92 -5.08
CA SER A 10 5.35 27.41 -6.30
C SER A 10 4.80 25.98 -6.16
N VAL A 11 5.45 25.13 -5.35
CA VAL A 11 5.01 23.74 -5.10
C VAL A 11 3.81 23.74 -4.16
N GLU A 12 3.93 24.47 -3.05
CA GLU A 12 2.86 24.64 -2.07
C GLU A 12 1.63 25.29 -2.72
N GLU A 13 1.80 26.27 -3.62
CA GLU A 13 0.70 26.86 -4.38
C GLU A 13 0.01 25.86 -5.33
N ALA A 14 0.75 24.95 -5.97
CA ALA A 14 0.18 23.94 -6.85
C ALA A 14 -0.63 22.89 -6.07
N GLU A 15 -0.10 22.44 -4.94
CA GLU A 15 -0.80 21.55 -4.01
C GLU A 15 -2.04 22.23 -3.44
N GLN A 16 -1.92 23.48 -2.99
CA GLN A 16 -3.03 24.23 -2.44
C GLN A 16 -4.13 24.44 -3.48
N ARG A 17 -3.81 24.71 -4.75
CA ARG A 17 -4.82 24.78 -5.83
C ARG A 17 -5.58 23.46 -6.01
N THR A 18 -4.87 22.33 -5.91
CA THR A 18 -5.49 21.00 -5.99
C THR A 18 -6.42 20.77 -4.80
N ILE A 19 -5.95 21.06 -3.58
CA ILE A 19 -6.75 20.97 -2.35
C ILE A 19 -7.99 21.86 -2.43
N GLN A 20 -7.86 23.11 -2.90
CA GLN A 20 -9.01 24.00 -3.10
C GLN A 20 -10.01 23.44 -4.11
N SER A 21 -9.54 22.74 -5.15
CA SER A 21 -10.41 22.10 -6.13
C SER A 21 -11.16 20.91 -5.51
N ILE A 22 -10.53 20.16 -4.59
CA ILE A 22 -11.18 19.09 -3.83
C ILE A 22 -12.19 19.67 -2.81
N LEU A 23 -11.86 20.78 -2.14
CA LEU A 23 -12.75 21.40 -1.16
C LEU A 23 -14.06 21.91 -1.76
N LYS A 24 -14.03 22.29 -3.05
CA LYS A 24 -15.23 22.65 -3.84
C LYS A 24 -16.15 21.46 -4.10
N GLN A 25 -15.67 20.22 -3.92
CA GLN A 25 -16.48 19.00 -3.92
C GLN A 25 -16.94 18.71 -2.49
N ASP A 26 -17.76 19.60 -1.95
CA ASP A 26 -18.07 19.68 -0.52
C ASP A 26 -18.92 18.52 0.02
N GLU A 27 -19.61 17.80 -0.86
CA GLU A 27 -20.40 16.60 -0.56
C GLU A 27 -19.59 15.29 -0.65
N THR A 28 -18.28 15.36 -0.94
CA THR A 28 -17.44 14.17 -1.12
C THR A 28 -16.61 13.83 0.12
N ALA A 29 -16.30 12.54 0.30
CA ALA A 29 -15.43 12.07 1.38
C ALA A 29 -14.07 12.77 1.37
N ALA A 30 -13.49 12.95 0.17
CA ALA A 30 -12.26 13.71 -0.03
C ALA A 30 -12.37 15.17 0.43
N GLY A 31 -13.46 15.85 0.07
CA GLY A 31 -13.72 17.23 0.50
C GLY A 31 -13.83 17.37 2.02
N ILE A 32 -14.48 16.40 2.68
CA ILE A 32 -14.58 16.33 4.15
C ILE A 32 -13.19 16.12 4.77
N ILE A 33 -12.45 15.11 4.31
CA ILE A 33 -11.11 14.77 4.84
C ILE A 33 -10.13 15.92 4.65
N CYS A 34 -10.09 16.54 3.47
CA CYS A 34 -9.24 17.71 3.21
C CYS A 34 -9.59 18.86 4.16
N GLN A 35 -10.87 19.13 4.40
CA GLN A 35 -11.28 20.20 5.30
C GLN A 35 -10.95 19.89 6.76
N LEU A 36 -11.10 18.64 7.20
CA LEU A 36 -10.70 18.20 8.53
C LEU A 36 -9.20 18.38 8.74
N LYS A 37 -8.38 18.01 7.75
CA LYS A 37 -6.91 18.21 7.80
C LYS A 37 -6.53 19.68 7.91
N ILE A 38 -7.24 20.59 7.22
CA ILE A 38 -6.98 22.04 7.30
C ILE A 38 -7.43 22.61 8.65
N ARG A 39 -8.66 22.35 9.07
CA ARG A 39 -9.24 22.94 10.30
C ARG A 39 -8.58 22.42 11.56
N HIS A 40 -8.18 21.15 11.55
CA HIS A 40 -7.60 20.48 12.71
C HIS A 40 -6.13 20.14 12.51
N TYR A 41 -5.34 20.90 11.74
CA TYR A 41 -3.93 20.56 11.50
C TYR A 41 -3.12 20.21 12.78
N GLN A 42 -3.44 20.84 13.92
CA GLN A 42 -2.82 20.56 15.23
C GLN A 42 -3.53 19.48 16.09
N HIS A 43 -4.72 19.03 15.70
CA HIS A 43 -5.56 18.06 16.45
C HIS A 43 -6.06 16.86 15.61
N ALA A 44 -5.80 16.83 14.30
CA ALA A 44 -6.20 15.75 13.40
C ALA A 44 -5.44 14.47 13.72
N SER A 45 -4.19 14.58 14.20
CA SER A 45 -3.41 13.47 14.75
C SER A 45 -3.99 12.89 16.05
N LYS A 46 -4.90 13.61 16.72
CA LYS A 46 -5.58 13.14 17.94
C LYS A 46 -6.88 12.40 17.64
N LEU A 47 -7.37 12.45 16.40
CA LEU A 47 -8.59 11.77 16.01
C LEU A 47 -8.20 10.36 15.51
N PRO A 48 -8.61 9.28 16.21
CA PRO A 48 -8.17 7.92 15.88
C PRO A 48 -8.40 7.55 14.41
N LEU A 49 -9.52 7.98 13.84
CA LEU A 49 -9.87 7.73 12.44
C LEU A 49 -8.87 8.35 11.44
N MET A 50 -8.38 9.55 11.72
CA MET A 50 -7.51 10.29 10.79
C MET A 50 -6.06 9.83 10.85
N LYS A 51 -5.68 9.02 11.87
CA LYS A 51 -4.32 8.51 12.02
C LYS A 51 -3.95 7.54 10.89
N ASP A 52 -4.92 6.77 10.41
CA ASP A 52 -4.70 5.78 9.35
C ASP A 52 -4.83 6.36 7.93
N VAL A 53 -5.60 7.46 7.79
CA VAL A 53 -5.81 8.13 6.51
C VAL A 53 -4.57 8.90 6.06
N LEU A 54 -3.89 8.38 5.03
CA LEU A 54 -2.74 9.04 4.39
C LEU A 54 -3.16 10.31 3.65
N GLY A 55 -4.24 10.25 2.87
CA GLY A 55 -4.70 11.39 2.08
C GLY A 55 -5.67 11.00 0.98
N VAL A 56 -5.82 11.89 0.01
CA VAL A 56 -6.64 11.70 -1.19
C VAL A 56 -5.69 11.47 -2.36
N VAL A 57 -6.01 10.55 -3.30
CA VAL A 57 -5.12 10.19 -4.42
C VAL A 57 -4.59 11.43 -5.15
N ALA A 58 -5.45 12.40 -5.46
CA ALA A 58 -5.08 13.65 -6.14
C ALA A 58 -3.99 14.48 -5.44
N THR A 59 -3.79 14.32 -4.12
CA THR A 59 -2.78 15.06 -3.34
C THR A 59 -1.53 14.25 -3.02
N LEU A 60 -1.51 12.96 -3.35
CA LEU A 60 -0.42 12.05 -2.94
C LEU A 60 0.69 11.90 -3.99
N GLY A 61 0.54 12.54 -5.15
CA GLY A 61 1.51 12.51 -6.23
C GLY A 61 1.59 13.84 -6.96
N LYS A 62 2.77 14.18 -7.47
CA LYS A 62 3.08 15.42 -8.20
C LYS A 62 3.55 15.08 -9.60
N ILE A 63 3.23 15.93 -10.56
CA ILE A 63 3.59 15.73 -11.97
C ILE A 63 4.35 16.96 -12.50
N ASN A 64 5.27 16.79 -13.45
CA ASN A 64 6.08 17.89 -13.98
C ASN A 64 5.47 18.63 -15.19
N ASN A 65 4.32 18.17 -15.69
CA ASN A 65 3.73 18.65 -16.94
C ASN A 65 2.20 18.71 -16.83
N ASP A 66 1.62 19.86 -17.16
CA ASP A 66 0.16 20.09 -17.13
C ASP A 66 -0.62 19.14 -18.04
N ASN A 67 -0.13 18.89 -19.26
CA ASN A 67 -0.79 17.97 -20.19
C ASN A 67 -0.78 16.54 -19.65
N LEU A 68 0.32 16.12 -19.04
CA LEU A 68 0.42 14.80 -18.43
C LEU A 68 -0.50 14.70 -17.21
N SER A 69 -0.50 15.71 -16.33
CA SER A 69 -1.40 15.74 -15.16
C SER A 69 -2.86 15.62 -15.58
N ARG A 70 -3.28 16.41 -16.56
CA ARG A 70 -4.62 16.36 -17.11
C ARG A 70 -4.97 14.97 -17.67
N VAL A 71 -4.12 14.40 -18.51
CA VAL A 71 -4.38 13.10 -19.17
C VAL A 71 -4.38 11.94 -18.17
N LEU A 72 -3.49 11.94 -17.17
CA LEU A 72 -3.50 10.91 -16.14
C LEU A 72 -4.70 11.04 -15.21
N SER A 73 -5.13 12.27 -14.90
CA SER A 73 -6.35 12.49 -14.12
C SER A 73 -7.60 12.02 -14.89
N GLU A 74 -7.67 12.32 -16.19
CA GLU A 74 -8.72 11.83 -17.10
C GLU A 74 -8.70 10.29 -17.22
N TYR A 75 -7.51 9.70 -17.27
CA TYR A 75 -7.33 8.26 -17.22
C TYR A 75 -7.89 7.69 -15.91
N LEU A 76 -7.54 8.23 -14.75
CA LEU A 76 -8.05 7.69 -13.48
C LEU A 76 -9.56 7.88 -13.30
N GLY A 77 -10.09 9.01 -13.79
CA GLY A 77 -11.48 9.41 -13.54
C GLY A 77 -11.66 10.03 -12.15
N LEU A 78 -12.81 10.69 -11.96
CA LEU A 78 -13.08 11.49 -10.77
C LEU A 78 -13.09 10.65 -9.49
N ASP A 79 -13.75 9.48 -9.50
CA ASP A 79 -13.89 8.61 -8.33
C ASP A 79 -12.54 8.13 -7.78
N ASN A 80 -11.59 7.79 -8.66
CA ASN A 80 -10.25 7.38 -8.27
C ASN A 80 -9.41 8.58 -7.83
N MET A 81 -9.52 9.73 -8.49
CA MET A 81 -8.82 10.95 -8.09
C MET A 81 -9.26 11.45 -6.70
N LEU A 82 -10.54 11.27 -6.37
CA LEU A 82 -11.11 11.56 -5.05
C LEU A 82 -11.00 10.40 -4.05
N GLY A 83 -10.37 9.29 -4.44
CA GLY A 83 -10.23 8.13 -3.57
C GLY A 83 -9.46 8.46 -2.30
N VAL A 84 -9.97 8.01 -1.17
CA VAL A 84 -9.33 8.13 0.15
C VAL A 84 -8.33 6.98 0.31
N VAL A 85 -7.14 7.25 0.84
CA VAL A 85 -6.09 6.23 1.02
C VAL A 85 -5.86 5.98 2.51
N CYS A 86 -6.10 4.75 2.93
CA CYS A 86 -5.85 4.23 4.29
C CYS A 86 -4.64 3.29 4.28
N LYS A 87 -3.91 3.24 5.39
CA LYS A 87 -2.78 2.30 5.53
C LYS A 87 -3.27 0.88 5.79
N THR A 88 -4.28 0.73 6.65
CA THR A 88 -4.75 -0.55 7.17
C THR A 88 -6.23 -0.78 6.91
N TYR A 89 -6.66 -2.04 7.01
CA TYR A 89 -8.10 -2.36 6.93
C TYR A 89 -8.89 -1.76 8.09
N ASP A 90 -8.33 -1.71 9.30
CA ASP A 90 -8.94 -1.04 10.47
C ASP A 90 -9.24 0.44 10.17
N GLY A 91 -8.38 1.10 9.40
CA GLY A 91 -8.62 2.46 8.91
C GLY A 91 -9.82 2.57 7.98
N VAL A 92 -10.06 1.54 7.15
CA VAL A 92 -11.25 1.47 6.28
C VAL A 92 -12.51 1.24 7.10
N GLU A 93 -12.49 0.28 8.04
CA GLU A 93 -13.63 0.01 8.93
C GLU A 93 -13.98 1.22 9.80
N GLY A 94 -12.97 2.01 10.18
CA GLY A 94 -13.20 3.24 10.92
C GLY A 94 -13.96 4.32 10.11
N LEU A 95 -13.88 4.29 8.77
CA LEU A 95 -14.48 5.33 7.93
C LEU A 95 -15.99 5.18 7.82
N GLU A 96 -16.50 3.96 7.84
CA GLU A 96 -17.90 3.65 7.58
C GLU A 96 -18.37 2.51 8.48
N THR A 97 -19.46 2.72 9.21
CA THR A 97 -20.05 1.65 10.03
C THR A 97 -21.50 1.41 9.65
N TYR A 98 -21.95 0.18 9.89
CA TYR A 98 -23.27 -0.27 9.52
C TYR A 98 -24.02 -0.78 10.75
N ASP A 99 -25.32 -0.51 10.82
CA ASP A 99 -26.19 -1.11 11.84
C ASP A 99 -26.47 -2.59 11.54
N LYS A 100 -27.28 -3.23 12.39
CA LYS A 100 -27.59 -4.67 12.27
C LYS A 100 -28.41 -4.98 11.02
N GLU A 101 -29.08 -3.98 10.48
CA GLU A 101 -29.90 -4.03 9.28
C GLU A 101 -29.07 -3.76 8.01
N GLY A 102 -27.77 -3.45 8.15
CA GLY A 102 -26.85 -3.14 7.06
C GLY A 102 -26.99 -1.72 6.51
N MET A 103 -27.67 -0.83 7.24
CA MET A 103 -27.78 0.58 6.90
C MET A 103 -26.61 1.36 7.47
N VAL A 104 -26.16 2.36 6.72
CA VAL A 104 -25.05 3.24 7.13
C VAL A 104 -25.43 4.03 8.38
N ASP A 105 -24.60 3.93 9.42
CA ASP A 105 -24.70 4.78 10.60
C ASP A 105 -24.14 6.19 10.31
N LYS A 106 -25.06 7.12 10.07
CA LYS A 106 -24.74 8.53 9.77
C LYS A 106 -24.19 9.32 10.96
N THR A 107 -24.03 8.71 12.13
CA THR A 107 -23.54 9.37 13.35
C THR A 107 -22.07 9.08 13.66
N SER A 108 -21.47 8.08 13.00
CA SER A 108 -20.10 7.63 13.23
C SER A 108 -19.21 7.79 11.99
N GLY A 109 -17.95 7.40 12.10
CA GLY A 109 -16.98 7.42 11.01
C GLY A 109 -16.84 8.79 10.33
N ILE A 110 -16.74 8.77 9.01
CA ILE A 110 -16.62 9.99 8.20
C ILE A 110 -17.91 10.83 8.22
N HIS A 111 -19.09 10.22 8.37
CA HIS A 111 -20.38 10.91 8.41
C HIS A 111 -20.52 11.77 9.67
N GLY A 112 -20.20 11.18 10.83
CA GLY A 112 -20.17 11.88 12.11
C GLY A 112 -19.21 13.07 12.06
N LEU A 113 -18.00 12.87 11.51
CA LEU A 113 -17.02 13.94 11.36
C LEU A 113 -17.44 15.02 10.38
N GLY A 114 -18.00 14.65 9.23
CA GLY A 114 -18.58 15.59 8.28
C GLY A 114 -19.59 16.51 8.96
N ARG A 115 -20.49 15.94 9.78
CA ARG A 115 -21.50 16.69 10.50
C ARG A 115 -20.90 17.73 11.47
N THR A 116 -19.78 17.43 12.13
CA THR A 116 -19.10 18.39 13.03
C THR A 116 -18.60 19.64 12.30
N ILE A 117 -18.31 19.54 11.00
CA ILE A 117 -17.87 20.66 10.17
C ILE A 117 -18.98 21.22 9.27
N GLY A 118 -20.22 20.75 9.44
CA GLY A 118 -21.40 21.17 8.68
C GLY A 118 -21.50 20.57 7.28
N LYS A 119 -20.82 19.45 7.02
CA LYS A 119 -20.83 18.73 5.75
C LYS A 119 -21.58 17.42 5.85
N PHE A 120 -22.17 17.01 4.74
CA PHE A 120 -22.88 15.75 4.63
C PHE A 120 -22.29 14.98 3.46
N LEU A 121 -21.98 13.71 3.71
CA LEU A 121 -21.57 12.78 2.67
C LEU A 121 -22.82 12.07 2.19
N ASP A 122 -23.06 12.11 0.88
CA ASP A 122 -24.09 11.32 0.24
C ASP A 122 -23.48 10.48 -0.89
N GLY A 123 -24.02 9.28 -1.08
CA GLY A 123 -23.53 8.32 -2.06
C GLY A 123 -22.28 7.54 -1.63
N ARG A 124 -21.69 6.85 -2.61
CA ARG A 124 -20.52 5.97 -2.40
C ARG A 124 -19.23 6.76 -2.66
N PHE A 125 -18.16 6.34 -1.99
CA PHE A 125 -16.83 6.86 -2.23
C PHE A 125 -15.81 5.72 -2.26
N THR A 126 -14.71 5.95 -2.97
CA THR A 126 -13.65 4.95 -3.12
C THR A 126 -12.64 5.07 -1.97
N VAL A 127 -12.29 3.93 -1.38
CA VAL A 127 -11.21 3.82 -0.39
C VAL A 127 -10.18 2.81 -0.87
N PHE A 128 -8.92 3.23 -0.89
CA PHE A 128 -7.76 2.38 -1.17
C PHE A 128 -7.09 2.01 0.14
N CYS A 129 -7.04 0.71 0.46
CA CYS A 129 -6.31 0.19 1.60
C CYS A 129 -4.95 -0.32 1.15
N LEU A 130 -3.85 0.31 1.59
CA LEU A 130 -2.50 -0.07 1.18
C LEU A 130 -2.14 -1.50 1.60
N GLU A 131 -2.58 -1.94 2.78
CA GLU A 131 -2.38 -3.30 3.28
C GLU A 131 -3.00 -4.37 2.37
N ASN A 132 -4.14 -4.07 1.74
CA ASN A 132 -4.87 -5.01 0.88
C ASN A 132 -4.45 -4.90 -0.60
N ILE A 133 -3.64 -3.90 -0.97
CA ILE A 133 -3.12 -3.77 -2.33
C ILE A 133 -1.91 -4.68 -2.49
N ARG A 134 -1.93 -5.53 -3.52
CA ARG A 134 -0.77 -6.33 -3.89
C ARG A 134 0.35 -5.41 -4.39
N PRO A 135 1.51 -5.36 -3.72
CA PRO A 135 2.61 -4.53 -4.17
C PRO A 135 3.22 -5.09 -5.46
N PHE A 136 3.85 -4.20 -6.25
CA PHE A 136 4.71 -4.59 -7.35
C PHE A 136 5.86 -5.47 -6.84
N SER A 137 6.03 -6.63 -7.47
CA SER A 137 6.99 -7.66 -7.04
C SER A 137 8.30 -7.66 -7.83
N GLY A 138 8.52 -6.68 -8.72
CA GLY A 138 9.76 -6.55 -9.48
C GLY A 138 10.75 -5.60 -8.82
N ASP A 139 11.87 -5.38 -9.50
CA ASP A 139 12.97 -4.58 -8.97
C ASP A 139 12.74 -3.07 -9.13
N PHE A 140 13.54 -2.30 -8.39
CA PHE A 140 13.60 -0.85 -8.49
C PHE A 140 14.83 -0.42 -9.29
N MET A 141 14.80 0.80 -9.85
CA MET A 141 15.99 1.40 -10.44
C MET A 141 17.04 1.63 -9.36
N ILE A 142 18.27 1.19 -9.64
CA ILE A 142 19.41 1.32 -8.73
C ILE A 142 19.76 2.80 -8.55
N ASP A 143 20.00 3.22 -7.31
CA ASP A 143 20.38 4.58 -6.92
C ASP A 143 19.42 5.69 -7.39
N ASP A 144 18.14 5.36 -7.64
CA ASP A 144 17.11 6.34 -7.98
C ASP A 144 16.45 6.88 -6.69
N PRO A 145 16.59 8.19 -6.36
CA PRO A 145 16.06 8.77 -5.12
C PRO A 145 14.52 8.80 -5.08
N GLN A 146 13.86 8.57 -6.22
CA GLN A 146 12.40 8.48 -6.31
C GLN A 146 11.89 7.03 -6.28
N ARG A 147 12.79 6.06 -6.04
CA ARG A 147 12.52 4.62 -6.01
C ARG A 147 11.65 4.18 -7.19
N LYS A 148 11.99 4.61 -8.40
CA LYS A 148 11.23 4.25 -9.60
C LYS A 148 11.31 2.75 -9.88
N LEU A 149 10.24 2.20 -10.47
CA LEU A 149 10.10 0.78 -10.77
C LEU A 149 10.92 0.41 -12.01
N LEU A 150 11.60 -0.74 -11.99
CA LEU A 150 12.32 -1.27 -13.15
C LEU A 150 11.36 -2.06 -14.06
N LEU A 151 10.65 -1.35 -14.91
CA LEU A 151 9.67 -1.92 -15.84
C LEU A 151 10.30 -2.22 -17.21
N HIS A 152 9.91 -3.35 -17.81
CA HIS A 152 10.40 -3.76 -19.12
C HIS A 152 9.84 -2.86 -20.22
N LYS A 153 10.70 -2.07 -20.86
CA LYS A 153 10.31 -1.15 -21.94
C LYS A 153 9.91 -1.92 -23.21
N PRO A 154 8.85 -1.49 -23.93
CA PRO A 154 8.46 -2.12 -25.19
C PRO A 154 9.58 -1.97 -26.22
N ARG A 155 9.75 -2.97 -27.08
CA ARG A 155 10.72 -2.94 -28.18
C ARG A 155 10.09 -3.41 -29.48
N LEU A 156 10.46 -2.76 -30.57
CA LEU A 156 10.15 -3.19 -31.93
C LEU A 156 10.94 -4.46 -32.27
N PRO A 157 10.56 -5.20 -33.33
CA PRO A 157 11.35 -6.32 -33.83
C PRO A 157 12.80 -5.95 -34.19
N SER A 158 13.06 -4.68 -34.50
CA SER A 158 14.40 -4.13 -34.72
C SER A 158 15.23 -3.93 -33.44
N GLY A 159 14.63 -4.06 -32.25
CA GLY A 159 15.26 -3.80 -30.95
C GLY A 159 15.14 -2.34 -30.47
N GLU A 160 14.72 -1.42 -31.34
CA GLU A 160 14.48 0.00 -31.04
C GLU A 160 13.23 0.19 -30.16
N PHE A 161 13.17 1.32 -29.45
CA PHE A 161 11.95 1.72 -28.74
C PHE A 161 10.88 2.18 -29.75
N PRO A 162 9.58 1.95 -29.47
CA PRO A 162 8.51 2.49 -30.29
C PRO A 162 8.62 4.02 -30.38
N PRO A 163 8.51 4.62 -31.58
CA PRO A 163 8.51 6.07 -31.73
C PRO A 163 7.49 6.72 -30.79
N GLY A 164 7.91 7.80 -30.15
CA GLY A 164 7.05 8.56 -29.23
C GLY A 164 6.87 7.96 -27.84
N PHE A 165 7.40 6.78 -27.52
CA PHE A 165 7.35 6.23 -26.16
C PHE A 165 8.16 7.11 -25.19
N LEU A 166 7.50 7.61 -24.14
CA LEU A 166 8.10 8.50 -23.14
C LEU A 166 8.43 7.79 -21.82
N GLY A 167 7.82 6.64 -21.56
CA GLY A 167 7.98 5.88 -20.32
C GLY A 167 6.66 5.39 -19.75
N PHE A 168 6.71 4.92 -18.51
CA PHE A 168 5.55 4.43 -17.76
C PHE A 168 5.00 5.50 -16.83
N ALA A 169 3.68 5.66 -16.81
CA ALA A 169 2.99 6.70 -16.03
C ALA A 169 3.32 6.61 -14.54
N VAL A 170 3.39 5.39 -13.98
CA VAL A 170 3.74 5.16 -12.57
C VAL A 170 5.11 5.74 -12.19
N ASN A 171 6.07 5.83 -13.11
CA ASN A 171 7.40 6.41 -12.89
C ASN A 171 7.49 7.91 -13.21
N MET A 172 6.42 8.51 -13.73
CA MET A 172 6.31 9.95 -14.00
C MET A 172 5.67 10.73 -12.83
N ILE A 173 5.12 10.01 -11.85
CA ILE A 173 4.59 10.58 -10.62
C ILE A 173 5.73 10.75 -9.63
N HIS A 174 5.87 11.94 -9.08
CA HIS A 174 6.81 12.23 -8.03
C HIS A 174 6.12 12.21 -6.68
N LEU A 175 6.81 11.62 -5.72
CA LEU A 175 6.31 11.38 -4.39
C LEU A 175 7.18 12.11 -3.39
N ASP A 176 6.55 12.59 -2.33
CA ASP A 176 7.28 13.09 -1.16
C ASP A 176 8.11 11.98 -0.54
N GLN A 177 9.26 12.33 0.04
CA GLN A 177 10.17 11.37 0.69
C GLN A 177 9.44 10.54 1.75
N ALA A 178 8.55 11.18 2.49
CA ALA A 178 7.71 10.54 3.50
C ALA A 178 6.79 9.44 2.96
N ASN A 179 6.57 9.39 1.64
CA ASN A 179 5.68 8.42 0.99
C ASN A 179 6.43 7.35 0.17
N LEU A 180 7.76 7.42 0.11
CA LEU A 180 8.57 6.53 -0.72
C LEU A 180 8.70 5.11 -0.17
N SER A 181 8.71 4.90 1.16
CA SER A 181 8.94 3.59 1.79
C SER A 181 8.22 3.49 3.15
N CYS A 182 8.23 2.31 3.77
CA CYS A 182 7.77 2.08 5.16
C CYS A 182 6.37 2.64 5.48
N LEU A 183 5.42 2.55 4.54
CA LEU A 183 4.01 2.91 4.77
C LEU A 183 3.15 1.70 5.14
N THR A 184 3.59 0.49 4.78
CA THR A 184 2.91 -0.77 5.06
C THR A 184 3.74 -1.63 6.01
N ALA A 185 3.10 -2.66 6.59
CA ALA A 185 3.78 -3.70 7.36
C ALA A 185 4.89 -4.41 6.56
N GLY A 186 4.78 -4.47 5.23
CA GLY A 186 5.83 -5.03 4.36
C GLY A 186 6.95 -4.05 3.99
N GLY A 187 6.95 -2.83 4.52
CA GLY A 187 7.98 -1.83 4.22
C GLY A 187 7.76 -1.07 2.90
N HIS A 188 6.66 -1.33 2.19
CA HIS A 188 6.36 -0.71 0.90
C HIS A 188 5.92 0.76 1.03
N GLY A 189 6.23 1.57 0.02
CA GLY A 189 5.72 2.93 -0.19
C GLY A 189 4.60 3.03 -1.23
N LEU A 190 4.21 4.25 -1.59
CA LEU A 190 3.06 4.50 -2.48
C LEU A 190 3.29 4.08 -3.93
N ARG A 191 4.54 4.08 -4.42
CA ARG A 191 4.81 3.83 -5.85
C ARG A 191 4.48 2.39 -6.21
N GLU A 192 5.05 1.45 -5.46
CA GLU A 192 4.89 0.01 -5.64
C GLU A 192 3.53 -0.51 -5.16
N THR A 193 2.79 0.26 -4.37
CA THR A 193 1.42 -0.10 -3.92
C THR A 193 0.37 0.68 -4.71
N LEU A 194 -0.07 1.84 -4.19
CA LEU A 194 -1.16 2.65 -4.71
C LEU A 194 -1.01 2.98 -6.19
N PHE A 195 0.11 3.61 -6.58
CA PHE A 195 0.26 4.14 -7.94
C PHE A 195 0.51 3.03 -8.96
N TYR A 196 1.17 1.92 -8.58
CA TYR A 196 1.22 0.74 -9.43
C TYR A 196 -0.15 0.05 -9.53
N GLY A 197 -0.96 0.02 -8.46
CA GLY A 197 -2.33 -0.48 -8.54
C GLY A 197 -3.24 0.35 -9.47
N LEU A 198 -3.05 1.67 -9.49
CA LEU A 198 -3.83 2.60 -10.32
C LEU A 198 -3.38 2.65 -11.79
N PHE A 199 -2.08 2.62 -12.03
CA PHE A 199 -1.50 2.82 -13.35
C PHE A 199 -0.87 1.56 -13.94
N SER A 200 -0.49 0.58 -13.14
CA SER A 200 0.17 -0.66 -13.58
C SER A 200 1.30 -0.36 -14.58
N GLN A 201 1.27 -0.91 -15.79
CA GLN A 201 2.25 -0.67 -16.85
C GLN A 201 1.74 0.34 -17.91
N LEU A 202 0.88 1.28 -17.51
CA LEU A 202 0.37 2.34 -18.38
C LEU A 202 1.50 3.08 -19.08
N GLN A 203 1.55 2.95 -20.41
CA GLN A 203 2.57 3.57 -21.24
C GLN A 203 2.15 5.00 -21.64
N VAL A 204 3.11 5.91 -21.68
CA VAL A 204 2.88 7.30 -22.09
C VAL A 204 3.57 7.57 -23.42
N TYR A 205 2.83 8.13 -24.38
CA TYR A 205 3.29 8.47 -25.72
C TYR A 205 3.21 9.97 -25.98
N LYS A 206 4.04 10.47 -26.89
CA LYS A 206 4.05 11.88 -27.28
C LYS A 206 2.80 12.26 -28.07
N THR A 207 2.41 11.47 -29.07
CA THR A 207 1.23 11.75 -29.93
C THR A 207 0.28 10.56 -30.07
N ARG A 208 -0.95 10.83 -30.50
CA ARG A 208 -1.99 9.85 -30.83
C ARG A 208 -1.54 8.90 -31.94
N ALA A 209 -0.87 9.44 -32.96
CA ALA A 209 -0.40 8.66 -34.10
C ALA A 209 0.67 7.65 -33.67
N GLU A 210 1.62 8.08 -32.83
CA GLU A 210 2.67 7.21 -32.28
C GLU A 210 2.08 6.13 -31.37
N LEU A 211 1.15 6.49 -30.47
CA LEU A 211 0.44 5.51 -29.64
C LEU A 211 -0.27 4.45 -30.51
N ARG A 212 -0.99 4.90 -31.54
CA ARG A 212 -1.72 4.01 -32.45
C ARG A 212 -0.79 3.02 -33.16
N ASN A 213 0.39 3.46 -33.57
CA ASN A 213 1.37 2.60 -34.22
C ASN A 213 1.99 1.59 -33.24
N ALA A 214 2.01 1.90 -31.94
CA ALA A 214 2.58 1.06 -30.91
C ALA A 214 1.60 0.09 -30.25
N ILE A 215 0.31 0.08 -30.64
CA ILE A 215 -0.74 -0.81 -30.10
C ILE A 215 -0.29 -2.28 -29.98
N PRO A 216 0.38 -2.88 -30.99
CA PRO A 216 0.81 -4.29 -30.88
C PRO A 216 1.82 -4.58 -29.77
N LEU A 217 2.42 -3.55 -29.17
CA LEU A 217 3.46 -3.64 -28.13
C LEU A 217 2.96 -3.18 -26.76
N ILE A 218 1.69 -2.78 -26.66
CA ILE A 218 1.06 -2.32 -25.42
C ILE A 218 0.36 -3.50 -24.77
N ASN A 219 0.83 -3.89 -23.58
CA ASN A 219 0.28 -5.03 -22.82
C ASN A 219 -0.82 -4.65 -21.83
N ASP A 220 -0.98 -3.36 -21.56
CA ASP A 220 -1.87 -2.82 -20.54
C ASP A 220 -2.62 -1.62 -21.16
N GLY A 221 -2.69 -0.48 -20.48
CA GLY A 221 -3.16 0.77 -21.10
C GLY A 221 -2.06 1.57 -21.80
N ALA A 222 -2.47 2.57 -22.57
CA ALA A 222 -1.59 3.65 -23.03
C ALA A 222 -2.31 5.00 -23.06
N VAL A 223 -1.56 6.08 -22.88
CA VAL A 223 -2.05 7.46 -23.07
C VAL A 223 -1.11 8.27 -23.94
N SER A 224 -1.62 9.31 -24.59
CA SER A 224 -0.79 10.28 -25.33
C SER A 224 -0.97 11.71 -24.79
N LEU A 225 0.08 12.54 -24.88
CA LEU A 225 0.04 13.93 -24.39
C LEU A 225 -0.99 14.80 -25.16
N ASP A 226 -1.25 14.48 -26.42
CA ASP A 226 -2.32 15.06 -27.23
C ASP A 226 -3.73 14.45 -26.96
N GLY A 227 -3.84 13.57 -25.94
CA GLY A 227 -5.08 13.27 -25.23
C GLY A 227 -5.78 12.00 -25.68
N SER A 228 -5.07 11.01 -26.19
CA SER A 228 -5.64 9.69 -26.44
C SER A 228 -5.53 8.84 -25.19
N ILE A 229 -6.56 8.02 -24.95
CA ILE A 229 -6.56 7.05 -23.87
C ILE A 229 -6.98 5.70 -24.46
N LEU A 230 -6.08 4.72 -24.34
CA LEU A 230 -6.31 3.30 -24.59
C LEU A 230 -6.34 2.59 -23.24
N ARG A 231 -7.46 1.96 -22.94
CA ARG A 231 -7.65 1.18 -21.72
C ARG A 231 -7.09 -0.24 -21.87
N PRO A 232 -6.75 -0.92 -20.77
CA PRO A 232 -6.25 -2.30 -20.80
C PRO A 232 -7.22 -3.29 -21.45
N ASN A 233 -8.52 -3.01 -21.39
CA ASN A 233 -9.55 -3.81 -22.04
C ASN A 233 -9.71 -3.53 -23.56
N GLY A 234 -8.78 -2.77 -24.15
CA GLY A 234 -8.79 -2.42 -25.58
C GLY A 234 -9.75 -1.28 -25.95
N SER A 235 -10.45 -0.67 -24.99
CA SER A 235 -11.37 0.43 -25.28
C SER A 235 -10.64 1.77 -25.46
N PHE A 236 -11.14 2.60 -26.38
CA PHE A 236 -10.64 3.94 -26.65
C PHE A 236 -11.60 4.99 -26.09
N CYS A 237 -11.05 6.03 -25.44
CA CYS A 237 -11.82 7.22 -25.11
C CYS A 237 -11.73 8.22 -26.27
N LEU A 238 -12.86 8.48 -26.94
CA LEU A 238 -12.98 9.42 -28.05
C LEU A 238 -13.89 10.59 -27.68
N GLY A 239 -13.68 11.74 -28.31
CA GLY A 239 -14.48 12.95 -28.10
C GLY A 239 -13.69 14.09 -27.47
N ASN A 240 -14.41 15.15 -27.06
CA ASN A 240 -13.79 16.28 -26.38
C ASN A 240 -13.33 15.87 -24.99
N ARG A 241 -12.15 16.35 -24.59
CA ARG A 241 -11.58 16.06 -23.27
C ARG A 241 -12.50 16.60 -22.18
N ALA A 242 -12.88 15.75 -21.23
CA ALA A 242 -13.61 16.19 -20.05
C ALA A 242 -12.66 16.95 -19.10
N SER A 243 -13.04 18.15 -18.69
CA SER A 243 -12.34 18.80 -17.57
C SER A 243 -12.88 18.22 -16.27
N LEU A 244 -12.14 17.33 -15.62
CA LEU A 244 -12.55 16.72 -14.36
C LEU A 244 -12.55 17.70 -13.17
N GLY A 245 -12.07 18.93 -13.35
CA GLY A 245 -11.93 19.93 -12.29
C GLY A 245 -10.84 19.62 -11.24
N ILE A 246 -10.40 18.35 -11.16
CA ILE A 246 -9.37 17.85 -10.24
C ILE A 246 -8.24 17.24 -11.06
N GLN A 247 -7.03 17.67 -10.76
CA GLN A 247 -5.80 17.23 -11.42
C GLN A 247 -4.72 17.03 -10.37
N PHE A 248 -3.68 16.25 -10.68
CA PHE A 248 -2.49 16.22 -9.83
C PHE A 248 -1.81 17.60 -9.82
N PRO A 249 -1.22 18.01 -8.68
CA PRO A 249 -0.42 19.22 -8.62
C PRO A 249 0.75 19.16 -9.61
N VAL A 250 0.95 20.26 -10.33
CA VAL A 250 2.01 20.38 -11.34
C VAL A 250 3.14 21.23 -10.78
N THR A 251 4.35 20.67 -10.82
CA THR A 251 5.55 21.30 -10.26
C THR A 251 6.67 21.31 -11.29
N ALA A 252 7.10 22.51 -11.69
CA ALA A 252 8.10 22.70 -12.73
C ALA A 252 9.53 22.28 -12.31
N ASN A 253 9.85 22.33 -11.01
CA ASN A 253 11.19 22.05 -10.45
C ASN A 253 11.17 20.82 -9.53
N LEU A 254 10.72 19.70 -10.08
CA LEU A 254 10.55 18.43 -9.38
C LEU A 254 11.92 17.77 -9.15
N GLY A 255 12.57 18.03 -8.00
CA GLY A 255 13.87 17.45 -7.65
C GLY A 255 14.86 18.35 -6.91
N VAL A 256 14.48 19.60 -6.59
CA VAL A 256 15.29 20.47 -5.73
C VAL A 256 14.64 20.53 -4.36
N SER A 257 15.01 19.59 -3.47
CA SER A 257 14.69 19.75 -2.05
C SER A 257 15.58 20.85 -1.48
N ASN A 258 15.00 21.90 -0.89
CA ASN A 258 15.76 22.95 -0.22
C ASN A 258 16.36 22.47 1.12
N LEU A 259 16.04 21.24 1.54
CA LEU A 259 16.59 20.61 2.74
C LEU A 259 17.95 19.99 2.43
N PRO A 260 18.97 20.19 3.29
CA PRO A 260 20.26 19.52 3.15
C PRO A 260 20.08 18.00 3.04
N VAL A 261 20.78 17.39 2.08
CA VAL A 261 20.75 15.94 1.79
C VAL A 261 20.93 15.11 3.07
N THR A 262 21.86 15.52 3.94
CA THR A 262 22.13 14.87 5.23
C THR A 262 20.94 14.81 6.18
N ILE A 263 20.08 15.83 6.20
CA ILE A 263 18.87 15.82 7.04
C ILE A 263 17.85 14.85 6.46
N THR A 264 17.68 14.84 5.14
CA THR A 264 16.73 13.96 4.45
C THR A 264 17.13 12.47 4.64
N GLU A 265 18.42 12.16 4.52
CA GLU A 265 18.95 10.82 4.78
C GLU A 265 18.73 10.39 6.24
N LEU A 266 18.91 11.31 7.20
CA LEU A 266 18.70 11.01 8.62
C LEU A 266 17.22 10.75 8.93
N GLU A 267 16.31 11.54 8.37
CA GLU A 267 14.85 11.33 8.50
C GLU A 267 14.42 9.97 7.95
N GLU A 268 14.99 9.56 6.81
CA GLU A 268 14.74 8.24 6.23
C GLU A 268 15.25 7.10 7.12
N GLN A 269 16.47 7.23 7.66
CA GLN A 269 17.01 6.25 8.61
C GLN A 269 16.15 6.13 9.88
N VAL A 270 15.72 7.26 10.45
CA VAL A 270 14.84 7.29 11.62
C VAL A 270 13.52 6.59 11.31
N LYS A 271 12.92 6.88 10.16
CA LYS A 271 11.68 6.25 9.72
C LYS A 271 11.83 4.74 9.56
N HIS A 272 12.91 4.30 8.91
CA HIS A 272 13.20 2.87 8.76
C HIS A 272 13.38 2.18 10.12
N LYS A 273 14.13 2.79 11.04
CA LYS A 273 14.35 2.27 12.40
C LYS A 273 13.04 2.19 13.20
N ASN A 274 12.16 3.18 13.07
CA ASN A 274 10.84 3.15 13.69
C ASN A 274 9.99 2.00 13.14
N TRP A 275 10.02 1.78 11.83
CA TRP A 275 9.33 0.67 11.20
C TRP A 275 9.85 -0.69 11.69
N GLU A 276 11.18 -0.88 11.74
CA GLU A 276 11.81 -2.10 12.28
C GLU A 276 11.38 -2.35 13.73
N LYS A 277 11.34 -1.30 14.55
CA LYS A 277 10.88 -1.37 15.94
C LYS A 277 9.43 -1.86 16.04
N GLU A 278 8.53 -1.33 15.20
CA GLU A 278 7.13 -1.77 15.19
C GLU A 278 6.99 -3.25 14.79
N ARG A 279 7.74 -3.70 13.76
CA ARG A 279 7.75 -5.11 13.36
C ARG A 279 8.22 -6.02 14.50
N LEU A 280 9.28 -5.61 15.19
CA LEU A 280 9.82 -6.38 16.31
C LEU A 280 8.83 -6.47 17.47
N LEU A 281 8.09 -5.41 17.78
CA LEU A 281 7.08 -5.41 18.84
C LEU A 281 5.91 -6.35 18.51
N GLU A 282 5.47 -6.39 17.26
CA GLU A 282 4.45 -7.35 16.83
C GLU A 282 4.93 -8.79 16.92
N ASP A 283 6.18 -9.05 16.54
CA ASP A 283 6.80 -10.37 16.64
C ASP A 283 6.93 -10.84 18.10
N ILE A 284 7.33 -9.94 19.01
CA ILE A 284 7.37 -10.21 20.46
C ILE A 284 5.97 -10.60 20.95
N LYS A 285 4.95 -9.79 20.64
CA LYS A 285 3.57 -10.08 21.05
C LYS A 285 3.09 -11.43 20.53
N ARG A 286 3.35 -11.74 19.25
CA ARG A 286 3.00 -13.04 18.64
C ARG A 286 3.69 -14.20 19.37
N GLN A 287 4.97 -14.05 19.72
CA GLN A 287 5.72 -15.06 20.47
C GLN A 287 5.18 -15.24 21.90
N GLU A 288 4.80 -14.17 22.57
CA GLU A 288 4.17 -14.20 23.89
C GLU A 288 2.82 -14.93 23.85
N ASP A 289 1.98 -14.64 22.86
CA ASP A 289 0.69 -15.31 22.66
C ASP A 289 0.87 -16.81 22.42
N LEU A 290 1.84 -17.19 21.58
CA LEU A 290 2.17 -18.60 21.35
C LEU A 290 2.70 -19.29 22.62
N LEU A 291 3.57 -18.62 23.37
CA LEU A 291 4.09 -19.14 24.63
C LEU A 291 2.95 -19.39 25.64
N ASN A 292 1.98 -18.48 25.71
CA ASN A 292 0.81 -18.63 26.57
C ASN A 292 -0.04 -19.83 26.16
N GLN A 293 -0.28 -20.02 24.86
CA GLN A 293 -1.00 -21.18 24.35
C GLN A 293 -0.29 -22.50 24.67
N VAL A 294 1.04 -22.56 24.50
CA VAL A 294 1.83 -23.76 24.82
C VAL A 294 1.80 -24.07 26.32
N LYS A 295 1.90 -23.04 27.18
CA LYS A 295 1.78 -23.21 28.63
C LYS A 295 0.42 -23.76 29.05
N ASP A 296 -0.66 -23.27 28.45
CA ASP A 296 -2.02 -23.76 28.70
C ASP A 296 -2.17 -25.23 28.27
N LEU A 297 -1.72 -25.58 27.06
CA LEU A 297 -1.70 -26.95 26.58
C LEU A 297 -0.88 -27.89 27.46
N PHE A 298 0.29 -27.44 27.90
CA PHE A 298 1.14 -28.21 28.82
C PHE A 298 0.44 -28.44 30.15
N SER A 299 -0.22 -27.41 30.70
CA SER A 299 -0.95 -27.50 31.97
C SER A 299 -2.10 -28.51 31.88
N LYS A 300 -2.89 -28.44 30.81
CA LYS A 300 -3.96 -29.41 30.51
C LYS A 300 -3.42 -30.84 30.37
N LYS A 301 -2.33 -31.03 29.63
CA LYS A 301 -1.68 -32.35 29.46
C LYS A 301 -1.14 -32.91 30.77
N LYS A 302 -0.57 -32.05 31.62
CA LYS A 302 -0.08 -32.42 32.95
C LYS A 302 -1.23 -32.87 33.83
N GLU A 303 -2.36 -32.15 33.86
CA GLU A 303 -3.55 -32.54 34.61
C GLU A 303 -4.12 -33.88 34.13
N GLN A 304 -4.23 -34.08 32.81
CA GLN A 304 -4.67 -35.35 32.22
C GLN A 304 -3.76 -36.51 32.62
N PHE A 305 -2.44 -36.30 32.57
CA PHE A 305 -1.46 -37.30 32.97
C PHE A 305 -1.58 -37.62 34.46
N MET A 306 -1.68 -36.61 35.32
CA MET A 306 -1.87 -36.82 36.75
C MET A 306 -3.14 -37.62 37.03
N ALA A 307 -4.27 -37.25 36.41
CA ALA A 307 -5.54 -37.97 36.54
C ALA A 307 -5.45 -39.43 36.09
N TYR A 308 -4.71 -39.72 35.01
CA TYR A 308 -4.47 -41.08 34.55
C TYR A 308 -3.71 -41.93 35.58
N ILE A 309 -2.73 -41.35 36.28
CA ILE A 309 -1.92 -42.07 37.28
C ILE A 309 -2.68 -42.27 38.59
N THR A 310 -3.56 -41.34 38.97
CA THR A 310 -4.39 -41.46 40.20
C THR A 310 -5.65 -42.31 40.03
N GLN A 311 -5.92 -42.87 38.84
CA GLN A 311 -7.04 -43.81 38.68
C GLN A 311 -6.83 -45.09 39.50
N PRO A 312 -7.81 -45.51 40.33
CA PRO A 312 -7.75 -46.74 41.10
C PRO A 312 -7.94 -47.95 40.17
N GLY A 313 -6.84 -48.45 39.61
CA GLY A 313 -6.84 -49.64 38.75
C GLY A 313 -5.46 -50.18 38.40
N MET A 314 -4.38 -49.40 38.59
CA MET A 314 -3.01 -49.83 38.23
C MET A 314 -2.15 -50.27 39.43
N LEU A 315 -2.53 -49.94 40.67
CA LEU A 315 -1.85 -50.44 41.88
C LEU A 315 -2.08 -51.94 42.14
N GLN A 316 -3.00 -52.60 41.42
CA GLN A 316 -3.28 -54.04 41.56
C GLN A 316 -2.66 -54.94 40.48
N ARG A 317 -2.08 -54.38 39.41
CA ARG A 317 -1.42 -55.19 38.35
C ARG A 317 0.07 -55.43 38.56
N ALA A 318 0.71 -54.74 39.50
CA ALA A 318 2.12 -54.97 39.82
C ALA A 318 2.35 -56.10 40.85
N SER A 319 1.29 -56.59 41.50
CA SER A 319 1.38 -57.62 42.56
C SER A 319 1.02 -59.05 42.08
N GLN A 320 0.65 -59.22 40.81
CA GLN A 320 0.32 -60.53 40.22
C GLN A 320 0.96 -60.70 38.84
N ALA A 321 2.29 -60.72 38.78
CA ALA A 321 3.00 -61.27 37.64
C ALA A 321 4.30 -61.90 38.13
N SER A 322 4.23 -63.17 38.52
CA SER A 322 5.40 -64.03 38.64
C SER A 322 6.06 -64.12 37.24
N PRO A 323 7.35 -63.78 37.09
CA PRO A 323 7.99 -63.88 35.79
C PRO A 323 8.31 -65.35 35.51
N THR A 324 7.57 -65.97 34.60
CA THR A 324 7.99 -67.24 34.00
C THR A 324 9.16 -66.96 33.07
N ILE A 325 10.32 -67.54 33.38
CA ILE A 325 11.53 -67.51 32.58
C ILE A 325 11.35 -68.42 31.36
N PRO A 326 11.71 -67.95 30.16
CA PRO A 326 12.43 -68.82 29.22
C PRO A 326 13.83 -68.25 28.95
N SER A 327 14.85 -69.09 29.15
CA SER A 327 16.24 -68.81 28.80
C SER A 327 16.51 -69.07 27.29
N PRO A 328 17.75 -68.92 26.77
CA PRO A 328 18.10 -67.85 25.85
C PRO A 328 18.41 -68.35 24.43
N ALA A 329 18.28 -67.49 23.43
CA ALA A 329 18.97 -67.66 22.15
C ALA A 329 19.71 -66.36 21.78
N THR A 330 21.03 -66.42 21.88
CA THR A 330 22.04 -65.43 21.51
C THR A 330 22.50 -65.64 20.04
N PRO A 331 23.38 -64.81 19.44
CA PRO A 331 23.21 -63.41 19.02
C PRO A 331 23.62 -63.21 17.54
N GLY A 332 23.19 -62.12 16.88
CA GLY A 332 23.63 -61.87 15.51
C GLY A 332 23.48 -60.44 15.01
N SER A 333 24.59 -59.69 15.07
CA SER A 333 24.98 -58.56 14.20
C SER A 333 24.24 -57.22 14.29
N ASN A 334 24.80 -56.39 15.17
CA ASN A 334 25.18 -54.97 15.09
C ASN A 334 24.31 -53.90 14.39
N PRO A 335 24.07 -52.75 15.08
CA PRO A 335 23.24 -51.65 14.63
C PRO A 335 24.06 -50.43 14.17
N PHE A 336 24.87 -50.49 13.12
CA PHE A 336 25.40 -49.27 12.48
C PHE A 336 25.71 -49.51 11.01
N GLY A 337 24.86 -48.97 10.14
CA GLY A 337 25.04 -48.92 8.69
C GLY A 337 24.43 -47.63 8.16
N SER A 338 25.22 -46.57 8.21
CA SER A 338 24.97 -45.29 7.54
C SER A 338 25.14 -45.42 6.02
N ARG A 339 24.28 -44.77 5.20
CA ARG A 339 24.62 -44.02 3.96
C ARG A 339 23.37 -43.49 3.20
N PRO A 340 23.53 -42.53 2.24
CA PRO A 340 22.81 -41.24 2.24
C PRO A 340 21.91 -41.08 0.98
N PRO A 341 21.39 -39.87 0.61
CA PRO A 341 20.34 -39.73 -0.39
C PRO A 341 20.90 -39.73 -1.83
N HIS A 342 20.10 -40.22 -2.77
CA HIS A 342 20.34 -40.02 -4.20
C HIS A 342 19.15 -39.33 -4.86
N LEU A 343 19.48 -38.27 -5.59
CA LEU A 343 18.68 -37.59 -6.59
C LEU A 343 18.03 -38.56 -7.57
N ARG A 344 16.81 -38.20 -8.00
CA ARG A 344 16.50 -38.07 -9.43
C ARG A 344 15.60 -36.88 -9.65
#